data_AF-A0AAE6BR85-F1
#
_entry.id   AF-A0AAE6BR85-F1
#
_cell.length_a   1.000
_cell.length_b   1.000
_cell.length_c   1.000
_cell.angle_alpha   90.00
_cell.angle_beta   90.00
_cell.angle_gamma   90.00
#
_symmetry.space_group_name_H-M   'P 1'
#
loop_
_entity.id
_entity.type
_entity.pdbx_description
1 polymer ?
#
loop_
_entity_poly.entity_id
_entity_poly.type
_entity_poly.pdbx_seq_one_letter_code
_entity_poly.pdbx_strand_id
1 'polypeptide(L)'
;MLNQKVRILIVEDDPDMAELISDLVEAEGWLPTCARSAEEADEILARDRMQLVLVDHNLPGTSGRTFAQRLRSKVDSDIGIVMVTAAGSAADRVLGLETAADDYVVKPFEPIELTARIKAVLRRTIPSLKQEKDSERDHGRTALRLGDWAIDLDARRAVCLADRSRTLTSAEFALLEILAETPNQPVSRSQILDRLGSESDRYIDRNVDVLVLRLRRKIEINPDLPRHIKTRRGKGYVLHTDEGELSP
;
A
#
# COMPACT_ATOMS: atom_id res chain seq x y z
N MET A 1 -11.14 15.77 -10.43
CA MET A 1 -10.69 14.90 -11.54
C MET A 1 -10.44 13.53 -10.93
N LEU A 2 -10.90 12.47 -11.59
CA LEU A 2 -11.03 11.12 -11.03
C LEU A 2 -9.73 10.67 -10.34
N ASN A 3 -9.82 10.40 -9.05
CA ASN A 3 -8.79 9.82 -8.20
C ASN A 3 -8.53 8.39 -8.70
N GLN A 4 -7.78 8.25 -9.80
CA GLN A 4 -7.56 6.96 -10.43
C GLN A 4 -6.57 6.18 -9.57
N LYS A 5 -7.10 5.41 -8.61
CA LYS A 5 -6.32 4.54 -7.74
C LYS A 5 -5.40 3.67 -8.60
N VAL A 6 -4.09 3.75 -8.37
CA VAL A 6 -3.08 2.98 -9.10
C VAL A 6 -3.31 1.50 -8.84
N ARG A 7 -3.58 0.73 -9.89
CA ARG A 7 -3.76 -0.72 -9.87
C ARG A 7 -2.47 -1.43 -10.23
N ILE A 8 -2.07 -2.35 -9.36
CA ILE A 8 -0.85 -3.15 -9.48
C ILE A 8 -1.23 -4.61 -9.56
N LEU A 9 -0.81 -5.30 -10.61
CA LEU A 9 -0.95 -6.74 -10.73
C LEU A 9 0.28 -7.43 -10.13
N ILE A 10 0.07 -8.37 -9.22
CA ILE A 10 1.12 -9.17 -8.58
C ILE A 10 1.01 -10.59 -9.14
N VAL A 11 2.02 -11.05 -9.86
CA VAL A 11 2.10 -12.39 -10.44
C VAL A 11 3.11 -13.20 -9.64
N GLU A 12 2.62 -14.02 -8.71
CA GLU A 12 3.39 -14.73 -7.69
C GLU A 12 2.61 -16.00 -7.31
N ASP A 13 3.25 -17.17 -7.40
CA ASP A 13 2.61 -18.45 -7.10
C ASP A 13 2.63 -18.80 -5.61
N ASP A 14 3.57 -18.24 -4.85
CA ASP A 14 3.61 -18.37 -3.40
C ASP A 14 2.57 -17.43 -2.75
N PRO A 15 1.51 -17.97 -2.11
CA PRO A 15 0.45 -17.16 -1.53
C PRO A 15 0.94 -16.26 -0.40
N ASP A 16 1.95 -16.68 0.38
CA ASP A 16 2.46 -15.91 1.51
C ASP A 16 3.25 -14.69 1.02
N MET A 17 4.05 -14.88 -0.05
CA MET A 17 4.75 -13.77 -0.71
C MET A 17 3.79 -12.83 -1.43
N ALA A 18 2.74 -13.35 -2.08
CA ALA A 18 1.73 -12.54 -2.73
C ALA A 18 0.96 -11.68 -1.71
N GLU A 19 0.62 -12.23 -0.55
CA GLU A 19 -0.01 -11.51 0.56
C GLU A 19 0.93 -10.40 1.10
N LEU A 20 2.19 -10.73 1.36
CA LEU A 20 3.19 -9.75 1.80
C LEU A 20 3.33 -8.57 0.82
N ILE A 21 3.45 -8.84 -0.48
CA ILE A 21 3.58 -7.80 -1.50
C ILE A 21 2.28 -6.97 -1.58
N SER A 22 1.13 -7.62 -1.45
CA SER A 22 -0.17 -6.94 -1.46
C SER A 22 -0.28 -5.96 -0.29
N ASP A 23 0.09 -6.38 0.92
CA ASP A 23 0.10 -5.51 2.11
C ASP A 23 0.99 -4.27 1.90
N LEU A 24 2.16 -4.44 1.28
CA LEU A 24 3.08 -3.34 0.99
C LEU A 24 2.52 -2.38 -0.06
N VAL A 25 1.87 -2.90 -1.10
CA VAL A 25 1.24 -2.12 -2.16
C VAL A 25 0.05 -1.33 -1.62
N GLU A 26 -0.79 -1.96 -0.79
CA GLU A 26 -1.94 -1.30 -0.17
C GLU A 26 -1.54 -0.23 0.83
N ALA A 27 -0.48 -0.44 1.61
CA ALA A 27 0.05 0.55 2.54
C ALA A 27 0.49 1.85 1.84
N GLU A 28 0.78 1.80 0.54
CA GLU A 28 1.10 2.95 -0.30
C GLU A 28 -0.14 3.56 -0.99
N GLY A 29 -1.34 3.07 -0.68
CA GLY A 29 -2.60 3.57 -1.24
C GLY A 29 -2.92 3.04 -2.64
N TRP A 30 -2.19 2.04 -3.13
CA TRP A 30 -2.43 1.39 -4.41
C TRP A 30 -3.33 0.15 -4.26
N LEU A 31 -3.88 -0.34 -5.36
CA LEU A 31 -4.80 -1.47 -5.40
C LEU A 31 -4.10 -2.71 -5.97
N PRO A 32 -3.75 -3.70 -5.13
CA PRO A 32 -3.19 -4.95 -5.63
C PRO A 32 -4.27 -5.82 -6.27
N THR A 33 -3.87 -6.61 -7.26
CA THR A 33 -4.63 -7.74 -7.80
C THR A 33 -3.65 -8.88 -7.97
N CYS A 34 -3.94 -10.06 -7.43
CA CYS A 34 -3.00 -11.19 -7.47
C CYS A 34 -3.37 -12.16 -8.58
N ALA A 35 -2.35 -12.75 -9.19
CA ALA A 35 -2.43 -13.86 -10.12
C ALA A 35 -1.38 -14.90 -9.73
N ARG A 36 -1.75 -16.18 -9.72
CA ARG A 36 -0.87 -17.28 -9.34
C ARG A 36 -0.10 -17.87 -10.52
N SER A 37 -0.44 -17.46 -11.75
CA SER A 37 0.25 -17.88 -12.96
C SER A 37 0.23 -16.80 -14.04
N ALA A 38 1.07 -16.97 -15.05
CA ALA A 38 1.10 -16.10 -16.23
C ALA A 38 -0.23 -16.14 -17.02
N GLU A 39 -0.92 -17.27 -17.01
CA GLU A 39 -2.21 -17.45 -17.69
C GLU A 39 -3.32 -16.67 -16.97
N GLU A 40 -3.39 -16.74 -15.64
CA GLU A 40 -4.33 -15.94 -14.84
C GLU A 40 -4.02 -14.43 -15.00
N ALA A 41 -2.74 -14.07 -15.03
CA ALA A 41 -2.31 -12.70 -15.27
C ALA A 41 -2.76 -12.19 -16.65
N ASP A 42 -2.65 -13.01 -17.70
CA ASP A 42 -3.14 -12.66 -19.04
C ASP A 42 -4.67 -12.46 -19.05
N GLU A 43 -5.44 -13.30 -18.33
CA GLU A 43 -6.90 -13.14 -18.22
C GLU A 43 -7.29 -11.83 -17.53
N ILE A 44 -6.57 -11.45 -16.47
CA ILE A 44 -6.78 -10.19 -15.76
C ILE A 44 -6.41 -9.01 -16.65
N LEU A 45 -5.26 -9.04 -17.32
CA LEU A 45 -4.81 -7.97 -18.22
C LEU A 45 -5.73 -7.78 -19.44
N ALA A 46 -6.45 -8.81 -19.85
CA ALA A 46 -7.46 -8.71 -20.91
C ALA A 46 -8.74 -7.99 -20.46
N ARG A 47 -9.02 -7.95 -19.15
CA ARG A 47 -10.26 -7.39 -18.57
C ARG A 47 -10.05 -6.05 -17.89
N ASP A 48 -8.91 -5.90 -17.21
CA ASP A 48 -8.62 -4.80 -16.30
C ASP A 48 -7.36 -4.04 -16.72
N ARG A 49 -7.43 -2.70 -16.59
CA ARG A 49 -6.26 -1.84 -16.83
C ARG A 49 -5.37 -1.72 -15.60
N MET A 50 -4.14 -2.20 -15.74
CA MET A 50 -3.08 -2.12 -14.73
C MET A 50 -2.08 -1.01 -15.08
N GLN A 51 -1.48 -0.41 -14.06
CA GLN A 51 -0.45 0.62 -14.22
C GLN A 51 0.95 0.04 -14.00
N LEU A 52 1.04 -1.03 -13.21
CA LEU A 52 2.27 -1.75 -12.97
C LEU A 52 1.99 -3.24 -12.77
N VAL A 53 2.93 -4.08 -13.19
CA VAL A 53 2.94 -5.52 -12.93
C VAL A 53 4.21 -5.87 -12.17
N LEU A 54 4.05 -6.48 -11.00
CA LEU A 54 5.08 -7.16 -10.23
C LEU A 54 5.08 -8.63 -10.63
N VAL A 55 6.20 -9.17 -11.08
CA VAL A 55 6.26 -10.54 -11.61
C VAL A 55 7.39 -11.30 -10.93
N ASP A 56 7.08 -12.42 -10.27
CA ASP A 56 8.14 -13.35 -9.87
C ASP A 56 8.81 -13.95 -11.11
N HIS A 57 10.13 -13.98 -11.10
CA HIS A 57 10.91 -14.74 -12.07
C HIS A 57 10.51 -16.23 -12.12
N ASN A 58 10.26 -16.85 -10.96
CA ASN A 58 10.15 -18.30 -10.79
C ASN A 58 8.72 -18.85 -10.86
N LEU A 59 7.88 -18.34 -11.76
CA LEU A 59 6.51 -18.85 -11.92
C LEU A 59 6.48 -20.30 -12.45
N PRO A 60 5.53 -21.13 -11.98
CA PRO A 60 5.30 -22.46 -12.51
C PRO A 60 4.75 -22.39 -13.94
N GLY A 61 5.24 -23.26 -14.82
CA GLY A 61 4.84 -23.29 -16.23
C GLY A 61 5.54 -22.20 -17.05
N THR A 62 4.85 -21.11 -17.34
CA THR A 62 5.42 -20.00 -18.11
C THR A 62 6.29 -19.13 -17.20
N SER A 63 7.60 -19.07 -17.48
CA SER A 63 8.52 -18.23 -16.69
C SER A 63 8.09 -16.76 -16.67
N GLY A 64 8.33 -16.07 -15.54
CA GLY A 64 8.00 -14.64 -15.41
C GLY A 64 8.70 -13.77 -16.46
N ARG A 65 9.90 -14.17 -16.89
CA ARG A 65 10.63 -13.50 -17.97
C ARG A 65 9.90 -13.61 -19.31
N THR A 66 9.46 -14.82 -19.68
CA THR A 66 8.70 -15.05 -20.92
C THR A 66 7.38 -14.30 -20.89
N PHE A 67 6.71 -14.28 -19.74
CA PHE A 67 5.50 -13.48 -19.53
C PHE A 67 5.78 -11.98 -19.72
N ALA A 68 6.81 -11.42 -19.09
CA ALA A 68 7.17 -10.01 -19.22
C ALA A 68 7.50 -9.62 -20.67
N GLN A 69 8.26 -10.46 -21.39
CA GLN A 69 8.54 -10.26 -22.82
C GLN A 69 7.27 -10.25 -23.66
N ARG A 70 6.37 -11.21 -23.41
CA ARG A 70 5.07 -11.29 -24.09
C ARG A 70 4.22 -10.05 -23.80
N LEU A 71 4.14 -9.63 -22.55
CA LEU A 71 3.41 -8.44 -22.13
C LEU A 71 3.93 -7.19 -22.83
N ARG A 72 5.26 -7.01 -22.87
CA ARG A 72 5.90 -5.88 -23.57
C ARG A 72 5.65 -5.89 -25.07
N SER A 73 5.52 -7.08 -25.68
CA SER A 73 5.25 -7.22 -27.12
C SER A 73 3.77 -7.00 -27.51
N LYS A 74 2.84 -7.07 -26.55
CA LYS A 74 1.39 -7.11 -26.81
C LYS A 74 0.64 -5.78 -26.67
N VAL A 75 1.15 -4.74 -25.99
CA VAL A 75 0.33 -3.59 -25.58
C VAL A 75 1.07 -2.24 -25.63
N ASP A 76 0.32 -1.18 -25.97
CA ASP A 76 0.62 0.25 -25.76
C ASP A 76 1.39 0.51 -24.45
N SER A 77 2.55 1.14 -24.58
CA SER A 77 3.74 1.00 -23.75
C SER A 77 3.77 1.74 -22.41
N ASP A 78 2.65 1.81 -21.69
CA ASP A 78 2.57 2.60 -20.45
C ASP A 78 2.46 1.75 -19.17
N ILE A 79 2.45 0.42 -19.27
CA ILE A 79 2.45 -0.46 -18.09
C ILE A 79 3.89 -0.65 -17.59
N GLY A 80 4.12 -0.34 -16.31
CA GLY A 80 5.38 -0.59 -15.64
C GLY A 80 5.56 -2.07 -15.33
N ILE A 81 6.76 -2.62 -15.48
CA ILE A 81 7.05 -4.03 -15.16
C ILE A 81 8.21 -4.07 -14.19
N VAL A 82 7.97 -4.61 -12.99
CA VAL A 82 9.00 -4.83 -11.97
C VAL A 82 9.15 -6.33 -11.74
N MET A 83 10.34 -6.85 -11.95
CA MET A 83 10.62 -8.28 -11.75
C MET A 83 11.11 -8.52 -10.33
N VAL A 84 10.57 -9.53 -9.65
CA VAL A 84 11.02 -10.00 -8.35
C VAL A 84 11.81 -11.29 -8.55
N THR A 85 13.08 -11.36 -8.13
CA THR A 85 13.98 -12.46 -8.51
C THR A 85 14.84 -12.97 -7.36
N ALA A 86 15.19 -14.25 -7.31
CA ALA A 86 16.06 -14.80 -6.26
C ALA A 86 17.54 -14.39 -6.44
N ALA A 87 18.27 -14.21 -5.33
CA ALA A 87 19.72 -14.01 -5.36
C ALA A 87 20.42 -15.21 -6.05
N GLY A 88 21.17 -14.94 -7.12
CA GLY A 88 21.76 -15.96 -8.01
C GLY A 88 21.24 -15.91 -9.45
N SER A 89 19.97 -15.57 -9.66
CA SER A 89 19.45 -15.12 -10.96
C SER A 89 20.01 -13.74 -11.36
N ALA A 90 20.62 -13.03 -10.40
CA ALA A 90 21.30 -11.77 -10.63
C ALA A 90 22.54 -11.89 -11.54
N ALA A 91 23.05 -13.09 -11.81
CA ALA A 91 24.05 -13.30 -12.86
C ALA A 91 23.45 -13.10 -14.28
N ASP A 92 22.15 -13.39 -14.46
CA ASP A 92 21.41 -13.05 -15.69
C ASP A 92 21.13 -11.55 -15.84
N ARG A 93 21.31 -10.77 -14.76
CA ARG A 93 21.20 -9.30 -14.73
C ARG A 93 22.26 -8.61 -15.62
N VAL A 94 23.32 -9.33 -16.00
CA VAL A 94 24.46 -8.81 -16.78
C VAL A 94 24.58 -9.45 -18.16
N LEU A 95 24.02 -10.65 -18.40
CA LEU A 95 24.23 -11.43 -19.64
C LEU A 95 23.01 -11.58 -20.56
N GLY A 96 21.82 -11.15 -20.15
CA GLY A 96 20.61 -11.23 -20.99
C GLY A 96 20.12 -9.87 -21.48
N LEU A 97 20.83 -9.27 -22.43
CA LEU A 97 20.37 -8.10 -23.20
C LEU A 97 18.91 -8.24 -23.66
N GLU A 98 18.21 -7.09 -23.72
CA GLU A 98 16.82 -6.86 -24.19
C GLU A 98 15.74 -6.89 -23.09
N THR A 99 15.77 -5.85 -22.24
CA THR A 99 14.97 -5.65 -21.01
C THR A 99 13.47 -5.46 -21.27
N ALA A 100 12.68 -6.51 -21.06
CA ALA A 100 11.22 -6.40 -21.02
C ALA A 100 10.70 -5.73 -19.72
N ALA A 101 11.54 -5.61 -18.68
CA ALA A 101 11.20 -5.02 -17.39
C ALA A 101 11.82 -3.62 -17.20
N ASP A 102 11.15 -2.78 -16.40
CA ASP A 102 11.55 -1.41 -16.05
C ASP A 102 12.43 -1.33 -14.79
N ASP A 103 12.32 -2.32 -13.88
CA ASP A 103 13.16 -2.46 -12.69
C ASP A 103 13.16 -3.92 -12.18
N TYR A 104 14.07 -4.22 -11.25
CA TYR A 104 14.25 -5.53 -10.63
C TYR A 104 14.42 -5.40 -9.11
N VAL A 105 13.83 -6.34 -8.36
CA VAL A 105 13.94 -6.46 -6.90
C VAL A 105 14.47 -7.87 -6.58
N VAL A 106 15.43 -7.99 -5.68
CA VAL A 106 16.02 -9.29 -5.32
C VAL A 106 15.41 -9.83 -4.02
N LYS A 107 14.99 -11.10 -3.99
CA LYS A 107 14.57 -11.83 -2.78
C LYS A 107 15.80 -12.28 -1.97
N PRO A 108 15.81 -12.14 -0.62
CA PRO A 108 14.81 -11.42 0.18
C PRO A 108 14.96 -9.90 0.02
N PHE A 109 13.84 -9.18 -0.06
CA PHE A 109 13.82 -7.72 -0.18
C PHE A 109 13.28 -7.06 1.08
N GLU A 110 13.78 -5.87 1.37
CA GLU A 110 13.22 -5.02 2.41
C GLU A 110 11.93 -4.33 1.90
N PRO A 111 10.88 -4.18 2.72
CA PRO A 111 9.66 -3.46 2.38
C PRO A 111 9.89 -2.10 1.70
N ILE A 112 10.82 -1.31 2.25
CA ILE A 112 11.16 0.03 1.75
C ILE A 112 11.79 -0.03 0.36
N GLU A 113 12.57 -1.08 0.08
CA GLU A 113 13.22 -1.24 -1.22
C GLU A 113 12.18 -1.51 -2.31
N LEU A 114 11.26 -2.45 -2.05
CA LEU A 114 10.22 -2.80 -3.01
C LEU A 114 9.33 -1.60 -3.32
N THR A 115 8.83 -0.89 -2.30
CA THR A 115 7.96 0.27 -2.50
C THR A 115 8.69 1.41 -3.21
N ALA A 116 9.96 1.67 -2.89
CA ALA A 116 10.76 2.70 -3.57
C ALA A 116 10.94 2.41 -5.07
N ARG A 117 11.16 1.14 -5.44
CA ARG A 117 11.28 0.71 -6.85
C ARG A 117 9.96 0.83 -7.60
N ILE A 118 8.86 0.39 -6.99
CA ILE A 118 7.51 0.56 -7.56
C ILE A 118 7.22 2.05 -7.81
N LYS A 119 7.46 2.93 -6.83
CA LYS A 119 7.33 4.38 -6.98
C LYS A 119 8.18 4.91 -8.14
N ALA A 120 9.42 4.44 -8.27
CA ALA A 120 10.32 4.88 -9.32
C ALA A 120 9.80 4.53 -10.72
N VAL A 121 9.22 3.35 -10.90
CA VAL A 121 8.61 2.93 -12.17
C VAL A 121 7.31 3.70 -12.44
N LEU A 122 6.41 3.80 -11.45
CA LEU A 122 5.14 4.54 -11.60
C LEU A 122 5.34 6.01 -11.99
N ARG A 123 6.37 6.68 -11.46
CA ARG A 123 6.72 8.06 -11.86
C ARG A 123 7.10 8.19 -13.35
N ARG A 124 7.56 7.11 -13.99
CA ARG A 124 7.93 7.13 -15.41
C ARG A 124 6.72 6.86 -16.30
N THR A 125 5.86 5.94 -15.87
CA THR A 125 4.68 5.50 -16.62
C THR A 125 3.45 6.40 -16.47
N ILE A 126 3.39 7.19 -15.38
CA ILE A 126 2.27 8.11 -15.12
C ILE A 126 2.83 9.55 -15.09
N PRO A 127 2.69 10.34 -16.18
CA PRO A 127 3.19 11.72 -16.25
C PRO A 127 2.61 12.65 -15.18
N SER A 128 1.40 12.38 -14.68
CA SER A 128 0.81 13.13 -13.55
C SER A 128 1.50 12.88 -12.21
N LEU A 129 2.20 11.75 -12.03
CA LEU A 129 3.05 11.48 -10.85
C LEU A 129 4.43 12.17 -10.93
N LYS A 130 4.80 12.75 -12.07
CA LYS A 130 6.05 13.53 -12.19
C LYS A 130 6.00 14.87 -11.44
N GLN A 131 4.82 15.37 -11.09
CA GLN A 131 4.68 16.66 -10.41
C GLN A 131 5.00 16.63 -8.91
N GLU A 132 5.18 15.45 -8.30
CA GLU A 132 5.43 15.33 -6.85
C GLU A 132 6.85 15.68 -6.40
N LYS A 133 7.71 16.21 -7.30
CA LYS A 133 9.08 16.65 -6.95
C LYS A 133 9.36 18.16 -6.99
N ASP A 134 8.33 19.00 -7.12
CA ASP A 134 8.45 20.45 -6.81
C ASP A 134 7.66 20.89 -5.57
N SER A 135 6.95 19.97 -4.90
CA SER A 135 6.15 20.28 -3.71
C SER A 135 6.88 19.98 -2.39
N GLU A 136 8.18 20.30 -2.30
CA GLU A 136 8.81 20.54 -0.98
C GLU A 136 8.36 21.88 -0.36
N ARG A 137 7.40 22.59 -0.97
CA ARG A 137 6.93 23.90 -0.50
C ARG A 137 5.44 24.15 -0.70
N ASP A 138 4.56 23.20 -0.36
CA ASP A 138 3.16 23.57 -0.04
C ASP A 138 2.34 22.44 0.62
N HIS A 139 2.79 21.88 1.76
CA HIS A 139 1.90 21.01 2.57
C HIS A 139 1.06 21.85 3.54
N GLY A 140 0.48 22.92 3.02
CA GLY A 140 -0.53 23.73 3.68
C GLY A 140 -1.91 23.23 3.29
N ARG A 141 -2.39 22.19 3.99
CA ARG A 141 -3.79 21.90 4.40
C ARG A 141 -3.93 20.40 4.71
N THR A 142 -4.44 20.11 5.91
CA THR A 142 -4.98 18.81 6.40
C THR A 142 -4.04 17.62 6.70
N ALA A 143 -2.78 17.86 7.10
CA ALA A 143 -1.99 16.80 7.74
C ALA A 143 -2.33 16.66 9.24
N LEU A 144 -2.93 15.54 9.63
CA LEU A 144 -3.13 15.15 11.03
C LEU A 144 -1.81 14.68 11.65
N ARG A 145 -1.47 15.17 12.85
CA ARG A 145 -0.32 14.70 13.62
C ARG A 145 -0.76 13.86 14.81
N LEU A 146 -0.31 12.61 14.87
CA LEU A 146 -0.56 11.70 16.00
C LEU A 146 0.78 11.10 16.48
N GLY A 147 1.31 11.62 17.59
CA GLY A 147 2.66 11.29 18.03
C GLY A 147 3.68 11.59 16.92
N ASP A 148 4.49 10.59 16.57
CA ASP A 148 5.46 10.70 15.48
C ASP A 148 4.86 10.52 14.09
N TRP A 149 3.56 10.28 13.96
CA TRP A 149 2.92 10.07 12.66
C TRP A 149 2.40 11.36 12.06
N ALA A 150 2.84 11.64 10.83
CA ALA A 150 2.21 12.59 9.93
C ALA A 150 1.25 11.83 9.01
N ILE A 151 -0.04 12.09 9.15
CA ILE A 151 -1.11 11.42 8.42
C ILE A 151 -1.80 12.43 7.51
N ASP A 152 -1.87 12.09 6.24
CA ASP A 152 -2.63 12.79 5.22
C ASP A 152 -3.84 11.92 4.87
N LEU A 153 -5.02 12.33 5.34
CA LEU A 153 -6.26 11.57 5.13
C LEU A 153 -6.71 11.65 3.68
N ASP A 154 -6.50 12.79 3.02
CA ASP A 154 -6.90 13.01 1.63
C ASP A 154 -6.05 12.18 0.67
N ALA A 155 -4.73 12.12 0.90
CA ALA A 155 -3.80 11.29 0.15
C ALA A 155 -3.71 9.84 0.67
N ARG A 156 -4.49 9.49 1.69
CA ARG A 156 -4.45 8.18 2.38
C ARG A 156 -3.03 7.72 2.73
N ARG A 157 -2.21 8.63 3.26
CA ARG A 157 -0.77 8.41 3.49
C ARG A 157 -0.41 8.65 4.94
N ALA A 158 0.15 7.64 5.61
CA ALA A 158 0.68 7.76 6.97
C ALA A 158 2.19 7.56 6.96
N VAL A 159 2.92 8.47 7.60
CA VAL A 159 4.38 8.37 7.70
C VAL A 159 4.84 8.64 9.12
N CYS A 160 5.56 7.68 9.70
CA CYS A 160 6.24 7.86 10.97
C CYS A 160 7.53 8.67 10.77
N LEU A 161 7.61 9.83 11.42
CA LEU A 161 8.72 10.77 11.36
C LEU A 161 9.95 10.27 12.11
N ALA A 162 9.75 9.51 13.20
CA ALA A 162 10.83 8.89 13.97
C ALA A 162 11.45 7.69 13.24
N ASP A 163 10.63 6.91 12.53
CA ASP A 163 11.06 5.68 11.84
C ASP A 163 10.22 5.44 10.58
N ARG A 164 10.78 5.80 9.43
CA ARG A 164 10.12 5.69 8.11
C ARG A 164 9.84 4.25 7.67
N SER A 165 10.38 3.23 8.37
CA SER A 165 10.10 1.81 8.10
C SER A 165 8.74 1.36 8.64
N ARG A 166 8.19 2.08 9.63
CA ARG A 166 6.90 1.74 10.22
C ARG A 166 5.77 2.13 9.28
N THR A 167 4.86 1.19 9.05
CA THR A 167 3.68 1.36 8.22
C THR A 167 2.40 1.07 9.01
N LEU A 168 1.29 1.66 8.60
CA LEU A 168 -0.05 1.26 9.04
C LEU A 168 -0.62 0.28 8.01
N THR A 169 -1.30 -0.77 8.47
CA THR A 169 -2.03 -1.66 7.56
C THR A 169 -3.30 -0.98 7.03
N SER A 170 -3.90 -1.52 5.96
CA SER A 170 -5.16 -1.02 5.39
C SER A 170 -6.27 -0.92 6.44
N ALA A 171 -6.42 -1.95 7.28
CA ALA A 171 -7.41 -1.98 8.35
C ALA A 171 -7.10 -0.94 9.45
N GLU A 172 -5.84 -0.77 9.81
CA GLU A 172 -5.40 0.23 10.79
C GLU A 172 -5.65 1.66 10.29
N PHE A 173 -5.36 1.93 9.02
CA PHE A 173 -5.62 3.22 8.40
C PHE A 173 -7.13 3.47 8.24
N ALA A 174 -7.90 2.47 7.81
CA ALA A 174 -9.35 2.57 7.70
C ALA A 174 -10.01 2.86 9.06
N LEU A 175 -9.56 2.19 10.12
CA LEU A 175 -9.99 2.50 11.49
C LEU A 175 -9.67 3.96 11.84
N LEU A 176 -8.47 4.45 11.49
CA LEU A 176 -8.08 5.82 11.74
C LEU A 176 -8.96 6.82 10.99
N GLU A 177 -9.25 6.58 9.71
CA GLU A 177 -10.16 7.42 8.90
C GLU A 177 -11.56 7.48 9.53
N ILE A 178 -12.14 6.34 9.88
CA ILE A 178 -13.47 6.27 10.51
C ILE A 178 -13.52 7.13 11.78
N LEU A 179 -12.48 7.07 12.61
CA LEU A 179 -12.40 7.87 13.83
C LEU A 179 -12.09 9.35 13.54
N ALA A 180 -11.34 9.65 12.48
CA ALA A 180 -10.95 11.00 12.10
C ALA A 180 -12.07 11.80 11.44
N GLU A 181 -13.08 11.15 10.87
CA GLU A 181 -14.28 11.83 10.36
C GLU A 181 -15.09 12.54 11.45
N THR A 182 -15.04 12.03 12.68
CA THR A 182 -15.77 12.61 13.83
C THR A 182 -14.82 12.79 15.02
N PRO A 183 -13.81 13.69 14.90
CA PRO A 183 -12.81 13.86 15.94
C PRO A 183 -13.48 14.30 17.24
N ASN A 184 -12.95 13.81 18.36
CA ASN A 184 -13.46 14.04 19.71
C ASN A 184 -14.86 13.47 20.00
N GLN A 185 -15.49 12.78 19.05
CA GLN A 185 -16.75 12.06 19.25
C GLN A 185 -16.54 10.54 19.29
N PRO A 186 -17.24 9.80 20.17
CA PRO A 186 -17.14 8.35 20.19
C PRO A 186 -17.86 7.72 19.00
N VAL A 187 -17.16 6.86 18.26
CA VAL A 187 -17.73 5.95 17.27
C VAL A 187 -17.93 4.58 17.91
N SER A 188 -19.13 4.01 17.75
CA SER A 188 -19.45 2.73 18.36
C SER A 188 -18.72 1.56 17.69
N ARG A 189 -18.53 0.46 18.42
CA ARG A 189 -17.92 -0.75 17.85
C ARG A 189 -18.70 -1.30 16.67
N SER A 190 -20.04 -1.29 16.76
CA SER A 190 -20.89 -1.73 15.66
C SER A 190 -20.74 -0.82 14.45
N GLN A 191 -20.72 0.50 14.65
CA GLN A 191 -20.50 1.46 13.56
C GLN A 191 -19.13 1.28 12.90
N ILE A 192 -18.08 1.07 13.68
CA ILE A 192 -16.74 0.80 13.14
C ILE A 192 -16.78 -0.48 12.31
N LEU A 193 -17.35 -1.56 12.86
CA LEU A 193 -17.44 -2.86 12.19
C LEU A 193 -18.25 -2.78 10.88
N ASP A 194 -19.42 -2.12 10.92
CA ASP A 194 -20.31 -1.96 9.77
C ASP A 194 -19.60 -1.21 8.64
N ARG A 195 -18.85 -0.15 8.98
CA ARG A 195 -18.12 0.65 7.99
C ARG A 195 -16.93 -0.09 7.41
N LEU A 196 -16.15 -0.79 8.24
CA LEU A 196 -15.06 -1.65 7.78
C LEU A 196 -15.58 -2.77 6.87
N GLY A 197 -16.70 -3.41 7.23
CA GLY A 197 -17.32 -4.48 6.44
C GLY A 197 -17.98 -4.01 5.14
N SER A 198 -18.52 -2.79 5.11
CA SER A 198 -19.12 -2.21 3.90
C SER A 198 -18.10 -1.88 2.81
N GLU A 199 -16.82 -1.70 3.17
CA GLU A 199 -15.76 -1.42 2.21
C GLU A 199 -15.09 -2.67 1.63
N SER A 200 -15.17 -3.86 2.27
CA SER A 200 -14.71 -5.12 1.67
C SER A 200 -15.15 -6.38 2.43
N ASP A 201 -15.46 -7.45 1.69
CA ASP A 201 -15.58 -8.86 2.17
C ASP A 201 -14.23 -9.45 2.69
N ARG A 202 -13.19 -8.62 2.81
CA ARG A 202 -11.77 -9.03 2.93
C ARG A 202 -11.11 -8.75 4.28
N TYR A 203 -11.79 -8.10 5.23
CA TYR A 203 -11.23 -7.91 6.57
C TYR A 203 -11.43 -9.17 7.41
N ILE A 204 -10.40 -10.01 7.48
CA ILE A 204 -10.37 -11.22 8.34
C ILE A 204 -10.47 -10.82 9.83
N ASP A 205 -9.99 -9.62 10.19
CA ASP A 205 -9.99 -9.12 11.56
C ASP A 205 -11.34 -8.47 11.94
N ARG A 206 -12.34 -9.30 12.22
CA ARG A 206 -13.67 -8.85 12.68
C ARG A 206 -13.68 -8.32 14.12
N ASN A 207 -12.52 -8.17 14.77
CA ASN A 207 -12.42 -7.71 16.15
C ASN A 207 -11.87 -6.28 16.23
N VAL A 208 -12.80 -5.32 16.35
CA VAL A 208 -12.48 -3.88 16.49
C VAL A 208 -11.49 -3.62 17.63
N ASP A 209 -11.58 -4.34 18.74
CA ASP A 209 -10.72 -4.11 19.91
C ASP A 209 -9.28 -4.54 19.64
N VAL A 210 -9.08 -5.62 18.87
CA VAL A 210 -7.75 -6.07 18.40
C VAL A 210 -7.15 -5.06 17.43
N LEU A 211 -7.95 -4.56 16.50
CA LEU A 211 -7.50 -3.57 15.52
C LEU A 211 -7.09 -2.25 16.20
N VAL A 212 -7.88 -1.79 17.18
CA VAL A 212 -7.52 -0.62 18.02
C VAL A 212 -6.24 -0.86 18.80
N LEU A 213 -6.06 -2.06 19.38
CA LEU A 213 -4.84 -2.39 20.12
C LEU A 213 -3.59 -2.33 19.21
N ARG A 214 -3.66 -2.87 18.00
CA ARG A 214 -2.57 -2.82 17.02
C ARG A 214 -2.25 -1.38 16.61
N LEU A 215 -3.29 -0.61 16.28
CA LEU A 215 -3.13 0.79 15.92
C LEU A 215 -2.48 1.61 17.05
N ARG A 216 -2.91 1.40 18.31
CA ARG A 216 -2.29 2.06 19.47
C ARG A 216 -0.81 1.70 19.65
N ARG A 217 -0.43 0.44 19.44
CA ARG A 217 0.99 0.02 19.51
C ARG A 217 1.88 0.76 18.52
N LYS A 218 1.32 1.25 17.41
CA LYS A 218 2.06 2.01 16.41
C LYS A 218 2.06 3.51 16.65
N ILE A 219 0.93 4.06 17.08
CA ILE A 219 0.71 5.52 17.19
C ILE A 219 1.01 6.07 18.57
N GLU A 220 0.69 5.33 19.63
CA GLU A 220 0.81 5.81 21.00
C GLU A 220 2.21 5.56 21.55
N ILE A 221 2.73 6.52 22.32
CA ILE A 221 3.94 6.32 23.12
C ILE A 221 3.71 5.21 24.16
N ASN A 222 2.52 5.20 24.77
CA ASN A 222 2.09 4.15 25.69
C ASN A 222 0.70 3.64 25.30
N PRO A 223 0.58 2.42 24.75
CA PRO A 223 -0.71 1.85 24.32
C PRO A 223 -1.74 1.64 25.45
N ASP A 224 -1.28 1.45 26.69
CA ASP A 224 -2.14 1.26 27.86
C ASP A 224 -2.68 2.60 28.42
N LEU A 225 -1.99 3.70 28.11
CA LEU A 225 -2.37 5.07 28.45
C LEU A 225 -2.48 5.92 27.17
N PRO A 226 -3.43 5.60 26.27
CA PRO A 226 -3.50 6.21 24.95
C PRO A 226 -3.91 7.69 25.02
N ARG A 227 -3.15 8.54 24.33
CA ARG A 227 -3.43 9.98 24.20
C ARG A 227 -4.35 10.28 23.02
N HIS A 228 -4.16 9.59 21.90
CA HIS A 228 -4.86 9.85 20.65
C HIS A 228 -6.09 8.97 20.47
N ILE A 229 -5.99 7.66 20.65
CA ILE A 229 -7.11 6.74 20.41
C ILE A 229 -7.66 6.30 21.75
N LYS A 230 -8.65 7.03 22.29
CA LYS A 230 -9.18 6.76 23.64
C LYS A 230 -10.37 5.82 23.61
N THR A 231 -10.52 5.03 24.67
CA THR A 231 -11.73 4.22 24.91
C THR A 231 -12.75 5.06 25.68
N ARG A 232 -13.96 5.23 25.13
CA ARG A 232 -15.12 5.74 25.88
C ARG A 232 -15.96 4.54 26.31
N ARG A 233 -15.84 4.16 27.59
CA ARG A 233 -16.55 2.99 28.16
C ARG A 233 -18.05 3.03 27.82
N GLY A 234 -18.56 1.92 27.30
CA GLY A 234 -19.97 1.79 26.87
C GLY A 234 -20.34 2.51 25.57
N LYS A 235 -19.46 3.34 24.99
CA LYS A 235 -19.75 4.13 23.78
C LYS A 235 -18.89 3.73 22.57
N GLY A 236 -17.67 3.25 22.79
CA GLY A 236 -16.76 2.84 21.72
C GLY A 236 -15.41 3.54 21.80
N TYR A 237 -14.90 3.97 20.65
CA TYR A 237 -13.56 4.56 20.49
C TYR A 237 -13.65 5.99 19.98
N VAL A 238 -12.68 6.82 20.35
CA VAL A 238 -12.63 8.22 19.92
C VAL A 238 -11.20 8.56 19.52
N LEU A 239 -11.06 9.22 18.37
CA LEU A 239 -9.84 9.93 18.05
C LEU A 239 -9.86 11.28 18.77
N HIS A 240 -8.88 11.49 19.63
CA HIS A 240 -8.63 12.73 20.32
C HIS A 240 -7.52 13.46 19.58
N THR A 241 -7.90 14.58 19.00
CA THR A 241 -6.98 15.57 18.45
C THR A 241 -6.87 16.67 19.50
N ASP A 242 -5.67 16.88 20.05
CA ASP A 242 -5.47 18.05 20.90
C ASP A 242 -5.66 19.29 20.00
N GLU A 243 -6.51 20.24 20.40
CA GLU A 243 -6.83 21.47 19.64
C GLU A 243 -5.63 22.43 19.44
N GLY A 244 -4.38 21.96 19.55
CA GLY A 244 -3.17 22.78 19.56
C GLY A 244 -2.27 22.73 18.33
N GLU A 245 -2.49 21.86 17.34
CA GLU A 245 -1.59 21.74 16.17
C GLU A 245 -2.34 21.60 14.83
N LEU A 246 -3.53 22.17 14.72
CA LEU A 246 -3.95 22.68 13.40
C LEU A 246 -3.16 23.97 13.17
N SER A 247 -1.90 23.85 12.73
CA SER A 247 -1.16 25.02 12.27
C SER A 247 -1.89 25.65 11.08
N PRO A 248 -2.01 26.99 11.05
CA PRO A 248 -2.79 27.73 10.06
C PRO A 248 -2.28 27.57 8.62
#